data_AF-A0AAD9F683-F1
#
_entry.id   AF-A0AAD9F683-F1
#
_cell.length_a   1.000
_cell.length_b   1.000
_cell.length_c   1.000
_cell.angle_alpha   90.00
_cell.angle_beta   90.00
_cell.angle_gamma   90.00
#
_symmetry.space_group_name_H-M   'P 1'
#
loop_
_entity.id
_entity.type
_entity.pdbx_description
1 polymer ?
#
loop_
_entity_poly.entity_id
_entity_poly.type
_entity_poly.pdbx_seq_one_letter_code
_entity_poly.pdbx_strand_id
1 'polypeptide(L)'
;MYGLFALRLGKYKAHFYTRGATHSGTTPDQDCPVFAVLKAHDPPLLFDLEADPSEHYPLQLFGKPDLQAVLQQIIQVKEKFEASMVFGESQISKGVDTDLEPCCNPQCSPKPGCCRC
;
A
#
# COMPACT_ATOMS: atom_id res chain seq x y z
N MET A 1 -8.89 -6.64 -9.54
CA MET A 1 -7.87 -5.60 -9.34
C MET A 1 -8.23 -4.88 -8.05
N TYR A 2 -7.33 -4.80 -7.08
CA TYR A 2 -7.62 -4.03 -5.87
C TYR A 2 -7.43 -2.54 -6.18
N GLY A 3 -8.31 -1.72 -5.65
CA GLY A 3 -8.19 -0.27 -5.74
C GLY A 3 -7.25 0.30 -4.67
N LEU A 4 -7.51 1.53 -4.27
CA LEU A 4 -6.83 2.24 -3.20
C LEU A 4 -7.00 1.51 -1.85
N PHE A 5 -5.87 1.29 -1.15
CA PHE A 5 -5.80 0.56 0.12
C PHE A 5 -6.23 1.41 1.33
N ALA A 6 -5.78 2.66 1.38
CA ALA A 6 -6.10 3.57 2.46
C ALA A 6 -6.23 5.00 1.94
N LEU A 7 -7.12 5.79 2.56
CA LEU A 7 -7.37 7.19 2.22
C LEU A 7 -7.26 8.05 3.48
N ARG A 8 -6.54 9.17 3.40
CA ARG A 8 -6.53 10.19 4.44
C ARG A 8 -7.35 11.40 3.99
N LEU A 9 -8.28 11.85 4.84
CA LEU A 9 -9.05 13.08 4.66
C LEU A 9 -8.93 13.92 5.94
N GLY A 10 -8.17 15.02 5.85
CA GLY A 10 -7.83 15.83 7.03
C GLY A 10 -7.04 15.01 8.05
N LYS A 11 -7.52 14.97 9.29
CA LYS A 11 -6.92 14.17 10.37
C LYS A 11 -7.30 12.70 10.35
N TYR A 12 -8.33 12.32 9.60
CA TYR A 12 -8.82 10.94 9.60
C TYR A 12 -8.18 10.12 8.49
N LYS A 13 -7.80 8.87 8.79
CA LYS A 13 -7.30 7.90 7.81
C LYS A 13 -8.11 6.61 7.88
N ALA A 14 -8.65 6.20 6.74
CA ALA A 14 -9.41 4.98 6.57
C ALA A 14 -8.56 3.92 5.86
N HIS A 15 -8.51 2.70 6.38
CA HIS A 15 -7.92 1.53 5.73
C HIS A 15 -9.02 0.60 5.23
N PHE A 16 -9.14 0.49 3.91
CA PHE A 16 -10.04 -0.44 3.23
C PHE A 16 -9.39 -1.83 3.08
N TYR A 17 -8.07 -1.84 2.94
CA TYR A 17 -7.26 -3.05 2.90
C TYR A 17 -6.02 -2.87 3.77
N THR A 18 -5.68 -3.89 4.56
CA THR A 18 -4.40 -3.96 5.28
C THR A 18 -3.60 -5.17 4.80
N ARG A 19 -2.26 -5.05 4.79
CA ARG A 19 -1.33 -6.12 4.43
C ARG A 19 0.04 -5.77 4.99
N GLY A 20 0.71 -6.74 5.62
CA GLY A 20 2.10 -6.62 6.02
C GLY A 20 3.07 -6.83 4.84
N ALA A 21 4.36 -6.76 5.13
CA ALA A 21 5.42 -6.85 4.13
C ALA A 21 6.66 -7.58 4.66
N THR A 22 7.37 -8.28 3.77
CA THR A 22 8.68 -8.87 4.10
C THR A 22 9.67 -7.80 4.58
N HIS A 23 9.61 -6.61 4.01
CA HIS A 23 10.46 -5.47 4.38
C HIS A 23 10.19 -4.93 5.80
N SER A 24 9.07 -5.30 6.42
CA SER A 24 8.69 -4.91 7.78
C SER A 24 8.70 -6.10 8.76
N GLY A 25 9.40 -7.19 8.42
CA GLY A 25 9.25 -8.49 9.08
C GLY A 25 9.87 -8.65 10.48
N THR A 26 10.83 -7.81 10.85
CA THR A 26 11.60 -7.99 12.10
C THR A 26 11.03 -7.23 13.29
N THR A 27 9.83 -6.67 13.15
CA THR A 27 9.18 -5.87 14.19
C THR A 27 8.35 -6.74 15.13
N PRO A 28 8.15 -6.32 16.39
CA PRO A 28 7.29 -7.03 17.33
C PRO A 28 5.79 -6.93 16.99
N ASP A 29 5.39 -5.93 16.21
CA ASP A 29 4.02 -5.76 15.73
C ASP A 29 3.65 -6.87 14.74
N GLN A 30 2.52 -7.54 14.98
CA GLN A 30 2.03 -8.67 14.20
C GLN A 30 1.39 -8.28 12.88
N ASP A 31 0.98 -7.02 12.71
CA ASP A 31 0.35 -6.53 11.47
C ASP A 31 1.38 -6.07 10.43
N CYS A 32 2.64 -5.92 10.83
CA CYS A 32 3.76 -5.50 9.99
C CYS A 32 4.39 -6.61 9.13
N PRO A 33 4.67 -7.84 9.62
CA PRO A 33 5.40 -8.85 8.85
C PRO A 33 4.61 -9.42 7.68
N VAL A 34 5.30 -10.13 6.77
CA VAL A 34 4.70 -10.77 5.58
C VAL A 34 3.54 -11.74 5.90
N PHE A 35 3.49 -12.24 7.14
CA PHE A 35 2.44 -13.14 7.61
C PHE A 35 1.10 -12.44 7.87
N ALA A 36 1.10 -11.11 8.02
CA ALA A 36 -0.12 -10.31 7.99
C ALA A 36 -0.65 -10.25 6.56
N VAL A 37 -1.39 -11.28 6.17
CA VAL A 37 -1.93 -11.44 4.82
C VAL A 37 -2.94 -10.33 4.48
N LEU A 38 -3.18 -10.15 3.18
CA LEU A 38 -4.12 -9.15 2.69
C LEU A 38 -5.51 -9.36 3.31
N LYS A 39 -6.02 -8.34 4.01
CA LYS A 39 -7.34 -8.34 4.64
C LYS A 39 -8.14 -7.13 4.17
N ALA A 40 -9.38 -7.36 3.76
CA ALA A 40 -10.35 -6.32 3.44
C ALA A 40 -11.15 -5.93 4.70
N HIS A 41 -11.56 -4.67 4.80
CA HIS A 41 -12.34 -4.15 5.92
C HIS A 41 -13.58 -3.42 5.40
N ASP A 42 -14.76 -3.85 5.86
CA ASP A 42 -16.04 -3.22 5.57
C ASP A 42 -16.92 -3.23 6.85
N PRO A 43 -17.12 -2.08 7.52
CA PRO A 43 -16.57 -0.76 7.20
C PRO A 43 -15.04 -0.71 7.33
N PRO A 44 -14.35 0.25 6.68
CA PRO A 44 -12.90 0.39 6.79
C PRO A 44 -12.49 0.78 8.23
N LEU A 45 -11.28 0.40 8.62
CA LEU A 45 -10.70 0.84 9.89
C LEU A 45 -10.43 2.34 9.81
N LEU A 46 -10.97 3.13 10.73
CA LEU A 46 -10.82 4.59 10.73
C LEU A 46 -9.99 5.03 11.94
N PHE A 47 -8.98 5.87 11.71
CA PHE A 47 -8.10 6.40 12.76
C PHE A 47 -8.10 7.93 12.73
N ASP A 48 -7.96 8.58 13.89
CA ASP A 48 -7.68 10.01 14.01
C ASP A 48 -6.18 10.19 14.22
N LEU A 49 -5.45 10.60 13.18
CA LEU A 49 -3.99 10.70 13.18
C LEU A 49 -3.45 11.86 14.02
N GLU A 50 -4.28 12.83 14.42
CA GLU A 50 -3.86 13.89 15.34
C GLU A 50 -3.83 13.39 16.80
N ALA A 51 -4.75 12.49 17.15
CA ALA A 51 -4.82 11.90 18.48
C ALA A 51 -4.03 10.58 18.59
N ASP A 52 -3.97 9.80 17.50
CA ASP A 52 -3.34 8.49 17.40
C ASP A 52 -2.54 8.40 16.09
N PRO A 53 -1.33 9.01 16.04
CA PRO A 53 -0.46 8.94 14.87
C PRO A 53 0.06 7.52 14.59
N SER A 54 0.00 6.63 15.58
CA SER A 54 0.45 5.24 15.50
C SER A 54 -0.58 4.26 14.97
N GLU A 55 -1.83 4.70 14.74
CA GLU A 55 -2.90 3.85 14.22
C GLU A 55 -3.18 2.63 15.11
N HIS A 56 -3.09 2.82 16.42
CA HIS A 56 -3.26 1.76 17.40
C HIS A 56 -4.73 1.55 17.82
N TYR A 57 -5.55 2.60 17.75
CA TYR A 57 -6.93 2.62 18.26
C TYR A 57 -7.93 2.95 17.14
N PRO A 58 -8.49 1.94 16.45
CA PRO A 58 -9.53 2.19 15.45
C PRO A 58 -10.78 2.80 16.11
N LEU A 59 -11.33 3.84 15.49
CA LEU A 59 -12.47 4.58 15.99
C LEU A 59 -13.75 3.75 15.85
N GLN A 60 -14.51 3.67 16.95
CA GLN A 60 -15.85 3.06 16.93
C GLN A 60 -16.86 3.99 16.27
N LEU A 61 -17.51 3.50 15.22
CA LEU A 61 -18.49 4.26 14.41
C LEU A 61 -19.91 4.24 15.00
N PHE A 62 -20.23 3.21 15.79
CA PHE A 62 -21.57 3.05 16.36
C PHE A 62 -21.88 4.18 17.35
N GLY A 63 -23.04 4.82 17.19
CA GLY A 63 -23.48 5.93 18.05
C GLY A 63 -22.77 7.26 17.83
N LYS A 64 -21.92 7.40 16.80
CA LYS A 64 -21.18 8.63 16.49
C LYS A 64 -21.52 9.16 15.09
N PRO A 65 -22.60 9.94 14.93
CA PRO A 65 -23.05 10.42 13.62
C PRO A 65 -22.01 11.28 12.90
N ASP A 66 -21.24 12.08 13.63
CA ASP A 66 -20.18 12.90 13.03
C ASP A 66 -19.09 12.05 12.36
N LEU A 67 -18.68 10.95 12.99
CA LEU A 67 -17.70 10.03 12.41
C LEU A 67 -18.27 9.26 11.22
N GLN A 68 -19.56 8.92 11.26
CA GLN A 68 -20.23 8.30 10.12
C GLN A 68 -20.28 9.26 8.93
N ALA A 69 -20.55 10.55 9.15
CA ALA A 69 -20.53 11.55 8.10
C ALA A 69 -19.14 11.72 7.48
N VAL A 70 -18.09 11.75 8.30
CA VAL A 70 -16.69 11.76 7.81
C VAL A 70 -16.37 10.51 7.00
N LEU A 71 -16.78 9.33 7.48
CA LEU A 71 -16.56 8.07 6.76
C LEU A 71 -17.25 8.09 5.40
N GLN A 72 -18.49 8.58 5.32
CA GLN A 72 -19.21 8.71 4.06
C GLN A 72 -18.49 9.66 3.08
N GLN A 73 -17.93 10.77 3.56
CA GLN A 73 -17.10 11.64 2.72
C GLN A 73 -15.85 10.91 2.20
N ILE A 74 -15.17 10.14 3.06
CA ILE A 74 -13.99 9.35 2.66
C ILE A 74 -14.36 8.33 1.58
N ILE A 75 -15.49 7.63 1.74
CA ILE A 75 -15.98 6.66 0.75
C ILE A 75 -16.27 7.34 -0.59
N GLN A 76 -16.99 8.48 -0.58
CA GLN A 76 -17.28 9.24 -1.80
C GLN A 76 -16.02 9.71 -2.53
N VAL A 77 -14.99 10.18 -1.79
CA VAL A 77 -13.71 10.58 -2.39
C VAL A 77 -13.00 9.37 -3.01
N LYS A 78 -12.99 8.22 -2.31
CA LYS A 78 -12.43 6.97 -2.85
C LYS A 78 -13.14 6.55 -4.13
N GLU A 79 -14.47 6.48 -4.13
CA GLU A 79 -15.27 6.09 -5.29
C GLU A 79 -15.03 7.02 -6.48
N LYS A 80 -15.01 8.34 -6.24
CA LYS A 80 -14.72 9.33 -7.29
C LYS A 80 -13.33 9.14 -7.88
N PHE A 81 -12.33 8.92 -7.04
CA PHE A 81 -10.96 8.66 -7.52
C PHE A 81 -10.93 7.38 -8.36
N GLU A 82 -11.46 6.27 -7.84
CA GLU A 82 -11.41 4.96 -8.50
C GLU A 82 -12.24 4.90 -9.79
N ALA A 83 -13.32 5.67 -9.89
CA ALA A 83 -14.12 5.77 -11.11
C ALA A 83 -13.38 6.43 -12.27
N SER A 84 -12.37 7.26 -11.99
CA SER A 84 -11.61 8.00 -13.01
C SER A 84 -10.19 7.48 -13.22
N MET A 85 -9.66 6.69 -12.29
CA MET A 85 -8.29 6.21 -12.32
C MET A 85 -8.17 5.01 -13.26
N VAL A 86 -7.28 5.11 -14.25
CA VAL A 86 -6.94 4.03 -15.17
C VAL A 86 -5.50 3.60 -14.92
N PHE A 87 -5.30 2.35 -14.50
CA PHE A 87 -3.97 1.77 -14.39
C PHE A 87 -3.31 1.67 -15.76
N GLY A 88 -2.09 2.21 -15.88
CA GLY A 88 -1.27 2.01 -17.07
C GLY A 88 -0.78 0.57 -17.22
N GLU A 89 -0.21 0.27 -18.38
CA GLU A 89 0.44 -1.01 -18.62
C GLU A 89 1.59 -1.23 -17.62
N SER A 90 1.59 -2.38 -16.95
CA SER A 90 2.62 -2.75 -15.99
C SER A 90 3.98 -2.92 -16.66
N GLN A 91 4.90 -1.99 -16.42
CA GLN A 91 6.26 -2.05 -16.97
C GLN A 91 7.08 -3.19 -16.35
N ILE A 92 6.87 -3.49 -15.07
CA ILE A 92 7.52 -4.62 -14.38
C ILE A 92 7.05 -5.98 -14.88
N SER A 93 5.86 -6.04 -15.51
CA SER A 93 5.32 -7.28 -16.09
C SER A 93 5.85 -7.58 -17.49
N LYS A 94 6.70 -6.71 -18.07
CA LYS A 94 7.34 -6.94 -19.37
C LYS A 94 8.43 -8.03 -19.35
N GLY A 95 8.75 -8.53 -18.17
CA GLY A 95 9.74 -9.60 -17.98
C GLY A 95 11.10 -9.06 -17.54
N VAL A 96 12.08 -9.96 -17.53
CA VAL A 96 13.46 -9.68 -17.17
C VAL A 96 14.35 -10.19 -18.30
N ASP A 97 15.34 -9.39 -18.68
CA ASP A 97 16.34 -9.73 -19.68
C ASP A 97 17.74 -9.48 -19.08
N THR A 98 18.53 -10.54 -18.95
CA THR A 98 19.89 -10.48 -18.39
C THR A 98 20.86 -9.75 -19.30
N ASP A 99 20.57 -9.62 -20.60
CA ASP A 99 21.41 -8.86 -21.53
C ASP A 99 21.27 -7.34 -21.35
N LEU A 100 20.23 -6.89 -20.63
CA LEU A 100 20.04 -5.49 -20.24
C LEU A 100 20.85 -5.09 -18.99
N GLU A 101 21.55 -6.04 -18.35
CA GLU A 101 22.44 -5.73 -17.23
C GLU A 101 23.62 -4.84 -17.69
N PRO A 102 23.87 -3.69 -17.04
CA PRO A 102 24.99 -2.82 -17.41
C PRO A 102 26.34 -3.51 -17.23
N CYS A 103 27.19 -3.46 -18.27
CA CYS A 103 28.52 -4.08 -18.25
C CYS A 103 29.58 -3.12 -18.80
N CYS A 104 30.64 -2.88 -18.04
CA CYS A 104 31.71 -1.94 -18.38
C CYS A 104 32.46 -2.35 -19.66
N ASN A 105 32.70 -3.65 -19.83
CA ASN A 105 33.17 -4.24 -21.08
C ASN A 105 32.06 -5.11 -21.68
N PRO A 106 31.30 -4.62 -22.67
CA PRO A 106 30.15 -5.33 -23.23
C PRO A 106 30.47 -6.69 -23.83
N GLN A 107 31.73 -6.90 -24.26
CA GLN A 107 32.20 -8.13 -24.92
C GLN A 107 32.87 -9.11 -23.97
N CYS A 108 32.91 -8.82 -22.66
CA CYS A 108 33.54 -9.72 -21.70
C CYS A 108 32.74 -11.04 -21.55
N SER A 109 33.46 -12.10 -21.18
CA SER A 109 32.86 -13.39 -20.83
C SER A 109 33.67 -14.07 -19.72
N PRO A 110 33.03 -14.71 -18.72
CA PRO A 110 31.59 -14.89 -18.54
C PRO A 110 30.90 -13.73 -17.79
N LYS A 111 29.74 -13.26 -18.29
CA LYS A 111 28.85 -12.32 -17.59
C LYS A 111 28.05 -13.03 -16.48
N PRO A 112 27.69 -12.35 -15.37
CA PRO A 112 28.03 -10.97 -15.00
C PRO A 112 29.41 -10.86 -14.31
N GLY A 113 30.10 -11.97 -14.03
CA GLY A 113 31.33 -11.99 -13.26
C GLY A 113 32.47 -11.13 -13.84
N CYS A 114 32.55 -11.04 -15.17
CA CYS A 114 33.53 -10.23 -15.89
C CYS A 114 33.17 -8.74 -16.03
N CYS A 115 31.95 -8.33 -15.66
CA CYS A 115 31.48 -6.95 -15.78
C CYS A 115 32.06 -6.07 -14.67
N ARG A 116 33.35 -5.78 -14.77
CA ARG A 116 34.12 -4.97 -13.80
C ARG A 116 34.96 -3.93 -14.53
N CYS A 117 35.20 -2.82 -13.85
CA CYS A 117 36.27 -1.85 -14.09
C CYS A 117 36.91 -1.58 -12.72
#